data_AF-A0A1F9B1C3-F1
#
_entry.id   AF-A0A1F9B1C3-F1
#
_cell.length_a   1.000
_cell.length_b   1.000
_cell.length_c   1.000
_cell.angle_alpha   90.00
_cell.angle_beta   90.00
_cell.angle_gamma   90.00
#
_symmetry.space_group_name_H-M   'P 1'
#
loop_
_entity.id
_entity.type
_entity.pdbx_description
1 polymer ?
#
loop_
_entity_poly.entity_id
_entity_poly.type
_entity_poly.pdbx_seq_one_letter_code
_entity_poly.pdbx_strand_id
1 'polypeptide(L)'
;MKVRDCIEEIDGKFDQKNNMVQIDFSNQDWLKEIDSKTGWYFIKTNAPEEELCAVPKPVYKAHINIPGTIEGNRLLLDLDIAIKQSNKNNYVVYNGEATSLKARAREHVFGHPKTYCLGLSKYEKLHRFSWTFHFIAISDLDCLKKIKDDNKLLRIAVEQGWRAKNGWPILCKK
;
A
#
# COMPACT_ATOMS: atom_id res chain seq x y z
N MET A 1 -2.46 -22.98 13.02
CA MET A 1 -2.41 -21.51 12.89
C MET A 1 -3.26 -21.13 11.70
N LYS A 2 -4.29 -20.32 11.89
CA LYS A 2 -5.22 -19.97 10.80
C LYS A 2 -4.81 -18.60 10.25
N VAL A 3 -4.70 -18.48 8.93
CA VAL A 3 -4.43 -17.20 8.23
C VAL A 3 -5.36 -16.09 8.71
N ARG A 4 -6.60 -16.46 9.07
CA ARG A 4 -7.61 -15.60 9.69
C ARG A 4 -7.10 -14.84 10.93
N ASP A 5 -6.42 -15.52 11.86
CA ASP A 5 -5.96 -14.91 13.12
C ASP A 5 -4.97 -13.76 12.81
N CYS A 6 -4.13 -13.94 11.80
CA CYS A 6 -3.20 -12.91 11.36
C CYS A 6 -3.86 -11.75 10.62
N ILE A 7 -4.93 -12.00 9.87
CA ILE A 7 -5.70 -10.91 9.24
C ILE A 7 -6.36 -10.06 10.32
N GLU A 8 -6.96 -10.67 11.34
CA GLU A 8 -7.57 -9.97 12.47
C GLU A 8 -6.53 -9.16 13.26
N GLU A 9 -5.35 -9.73 13.52
CA GLU A 9 -4.25 -9.00 14.17
C GLU A 9 -3.73 -7.83 13.33
N ILE A 10 -3.57 -8.03 12.01
CA ILE A 10 -3.17 -6.95 11.09
C ILE A 10 -4.18 -5.82 11.11
N ASP A 11 -5.48 -6.10 10.99
CA ASP A 11 -6.52 -5.06 11.04
C ASP A 11 -6.45 -4.27 12.36
N GLY A 12 -6.29 -4.96 13.49
CA GLY A 12 -6.19 -4.31 14.80
C GLY A 12 -4.91 -3.48 15.01
N LYS A 13 -3.81 -3.82 14.33
CA LYS A 13 -2.54 -3.09 14.41
C LYS A 13 -2.40 -1.98 13.39
N PHE A 14 -3.18 -2.04 12.32
CA PHE A 14 -3.00 -1.17 11.17
C PHE A 14 -3.44 0.29 11.41
N ASP A 15 -4.47 0.49 12.22
CA ASP A 15 -4.94 1.83 12.60
C ASP A 15 -4.18 2.40 13.82
N GLN A 16 -3.16 1.70 14.32
CA GLN A 16 -2.31 2.20 15.39
C GLN A 16 -1.33 3.24 14.84
N LYS A 17 -1.26 4.41 15.50
CA LYS A 17 -0.41 5.53 15.09
C LYS A 17 1.08 5.19 14.94
N ASN A 18 1.58 4.20 15.69
CA ASN A 18 3.01 3.84 15.67
C ASN A 18 3.42 3.07 14.40
N ASN A 19 2.46 2.68 13.57
CA ASN A 19 2.67 1.89 12.35
C ASN A 19 2.42 2.70 11.08
N MET A 20 2.58 4.02 11.15
CA MET A 20 2.36 4.92 10.02
C MET A 20 3.33 6.09 10.00
N VAL A 21 3.65 6.54 8.80
CA VAL A 21 4.43 7.75 8.54
C VAL A 21 3.74 8.59 7.47
N GLN A 22 3.79 9.90 7.63
CA GLN A 22 3.36 10.81 6.56
C GLN A 22 4.46 10.86 5.50
N ILE A 23 4.08 10.71 4.23
CA ILE A 23 5.01 10.86 3.12
C ILE A 23 5.23 12.36 2.90
N ASP A 24 6.48 12.78 3.05
CA ASP A 24 6.96 14.09 2.60
C ASP A 24 7.66 13.91 1.25
N PHE A 25 7.22 14.67 0.24
CA PHE A 25 7.79 14.64 -1.10
C PHE A 25 9.03 15.54 -1.24
N SER A 26 9.21 16.49 -0.33
CA SER A 26 10.32 17.45 -0.31
C SER A 26 11.53 16.94 0.48
N ASN A 27 11.30 16.08 1.46
CA ASN A 27 12.33 15.52 2.34
C ASN A 27 12.12 14.00 2.52
N GLN A 28 13.22 13.23 2.59
CA GLN A 28 13.20 11.78 2.81
C GLN A 28 13.36 11.37 4.28
N ASP A 29 13.44 12.32 5.22
CA ASP A 29 13.69 12.02 6.63
C ASP A 29 12.65 11.09 7.26
N TRP A 30 11.40 11.14 6.80
CA TRP A 30 10.33 10.21 7.21
C TRP A 30 10.67 8.73 6.96
N LEU A 31 11.55 8.41 6.01
CA LEU A 31 12.03 7.03 5.80
C LEU A 31 12.84 6.51 6.99
N LYS A 32 13.41 7.40 7.83
CA LYS A 32 14.17 7.01 9.04
C LYS A 32 13.27 6.33 10.08
N GLU A 33 11.99 6.63 10.07
CA GLU A 33 10.97 6.05 10.96
C GLU A 33 10.51 4.66 10.51
N ILE A 34 10.91 4.20 9.32
CA ILE A 34 10.56 2.88 8.79
C ILE A 34 11.74 1.92 8.94
N ASP A 35 11.46 0.78 9.56
CA ASP A 35 12.41 -0.33 9.68
C ASP A 35 12.65 -1.06 8.36
N SER A 36 13.88 -1.54 8.17
CA SER A 36 14.27 -2.41 7.06
C SER A 36 13.90 -3.87 7.32
N LYS A 37 12.66 -4.14 7.74
CA LYS A 37 12.15 -5.49 8.04
C LYS A 37 11.23 -6.01 6.94
N THR A 38 11.03 -7.32 6.89
CA THR A 38 9.97 -7.94 6.08
C THR A 38 8.60 -7.67 6.72
N GLY A 39 7.61 -7.35 5.90
CA GLY A 39 6.23 -7.24 6.36
C GLY A 39 5.22 -6.89 5.28
N TRP A 40 4.11 -6.33 5.72
CA TRP A 40 3.06 -5.78 4.86
C TRP A 40 3.00 -4.27 4.99
N TYR A 41 2.53 -3.63 3.94
CA TYR A 41 2.33 -2.20 3.90
C TYR A 41 1.09 -1.83 3.11
N PHE A 42 0.68 -0.60 3.34
CA PHE A 42 -0.45 0.03 2.70
C PHE A 42 -0.12 1.49 2.45
N ILE A 43 -0.68 2.01 1.37
CA ILE A 43 -0.58 3.42 1.03
C ILE A 43 -1.99 3.98 1.11
N LYS A 44 -2.18 4.97 1.98
CA LYS A 44 -3.44 5.71 2.06
C LYS A 44 -3.27 7.11 1.51
N THR A 45 -4.35 7.64 0.93
CA THR A 45 -4.43 9.03 0.51
C THR A 45 -5.85 9.56 0.61
N ASN A 46 -6.01 10.88 0.62
CA ASN A 46 -7.28 11.55 0.39
C ASN A 46 -7.40 12.15 -1.02
N ALA A 47 -6.54 11.74 -1.97
CA ALA A 47 -6.70 12.11 -3.37
C ALA A 47 -8.00 11.51 -3.93
N PRO A 48 -8.90 12.31 -4.51
CA PRO A 48 -10.07 11.80 -5.24
C PRO A 48 -9.68 10.94 -6.43
N GLU A 49 -10.57 10.04 -6.85
CA GLU A 49 -10.33 9.17 -8.00
C GLU A 49 -10.06 9.98 -9.28
N GLU A 50 -10.78 11.09 -9.50
CA GLU A 50 -10.60 11.90 -10.71
C GLU A 50 -9.18 12.48 -10.79
N GLU A 51 -8.61 12.84 -9.65
CA GLU A 51 -7.26 13.38 -9.54
C GLU A 51 -6.19 12.30 -9.79
N LEU A 52 -6.44 11.08 -9.33
CA LEU A 52 -5.59 9.92 -9.64
C LEU A 52 -5.67 9.56 -11.13
N CYS A 53 -6.85 9.62 -11.74
CA CYS A 53 -7.04 9.36 -13.17
C CYS A 53 -6.44 10.46 -14.07
N ALA A 54 -6.24 11.67 -13.55
CA ALA A 54 -5.72 12.81 -14.30
C ALA A 54 -4.19 12.85 -14.42
N VAL A 55 -3.45 11.96 -13.75
CA VAL A 55 -1.99 11.92 -13.84
C VAL A 55 -1.51 11.34 -15.19
N PRO A 56 -0.36 11.79 -15.72
CA PRO A 56 0.19 11.20 -16.93
C PRO A 56 0.59 9.73 -16.72
N LYS A 57 0.74 9.01 -17.83
CA LYS A 57 1.33 7.66 -17.81
C LYS A 57 2.74 7.69 -17.21
N PRO A 58 3.16 6.64 -16.49
CA PRO A 58 4.48 6.60 -15.90
C PRO A 58 5.58 6.60 -16.95
N VAL A 59 6.73 7.18 -16.60
CA VAL A 59 7.93 7.19 -17.45
C VAL A 59 8.48 5.77 -17.63
N TYR A 60 8.49 4.97 -16.57
CA TYR A 60 9.02 3.61 -16.61
C TYR A 60 7.88 2.59 -16.77
N LYS A 61 8.02 1.67 -17.72
CA LYS A 61 7.02 0.61 -18.00
C LYS A 61 6.74 -0.29 -16.79
N ALA A 62 7.72 -0.46 -15.90
CA ALA A 62 7.54 -1.27 -14.70
C ALA A 62 6.63 -0.60 -13.66
N HIS A 63 6.53 0.74 -13.65
CA HIS A 63 5.71 1.46 -12.68
C HIS A 63 4.23 1.22 -12.94
N ILE A 64 3.43 1.39 -11.91
CA ILE A 64 1.97 1.32 -12.02
C ILE A 64 1.50 2.48 -12.90
N ASN A 65 0.80 2.14 -13.98
CA ASN A 65 0.02 3.09 -14.73
C ASN A 65 -1.26 3.38 -13.94
N ILE A 66 -1.24 4.43 -13.10
CA ILE A 66 -2.32 4.76 -12.16
C ILE A 66 -3.68 4.84 -12.89
N PRO A 67 -3.88 5.71 -13.91
CA PRO A 67 -5.17 5.78 -14.60
C PRO A 67 -5.58 4.45 -15.24
N GLY A 68 -4.63 3.76 -15.90
CA GLY A 68 -4.92 2.47 -16.55
C GLY A 68 -5.26 1.36 -15.56
N THR A 69 -4.74 1.42 -14.34
CA THR A 69 -5.01 0.43 -13.28
C THR A 69 -6.36 0.67 -12.64
N ILE A 70 -6.72 1.94 -12.38
CA ILE A 70 -8.07 2.31 -11.94
C ILE A 70 -9.09 1.85 -12.99
N GLU A 71 -8.84 2.12 -14.27
CA GLU A 71 -9.74 1.71 -15.34
C GLU A 71 -9.84 0.18 -15.46
N GLY A 72 -8.72 -0.55 -15.35
CA GLY A 72 -8.74 -2.01 -15.26
C GLY A 72 -9.52 -2.56 -14.05
N ASN A 73 -9.67 -1.74 -13.02
CA ASN A 73 -10.44 -2.02 -11.80
C ASN A 73 -11.87 -1.46 -11.82
N ARG A 74 -12.32 -0.82 -12.91
CA ARG A 74 -13.66 -0.19 -13.03
C ARG A 74 -14.79 -1.11 -12.59
N LEU A 75 -14.81 -2.36 -13.07
CA LEU A 75 -15.81 -3.34 -12.66
C LEU A 75 -15.85 -3.60 -11.14
N LEU A 76 -14.69 -3.58 -10.45
CA LEU A 76 -14.66 -3.76 -8.99
C LEU A 76 -15.18 -2.51 -8.27
N LEU A 77 -14.95 -1.33 -8.83
CA LEU A 77 -15.54 -0.08 -8.33
C LEU A 77 -17.06 -0.12 -8.50
N ASP A 78 -17.56 -0.49 -9.67
CA ASP A 78 -19.00 -0.52 -9.97
C ASP A 78 -19.75 -1.55 -9.09
N LEU A 79 -19.10 -2.65 -8.76
CA LEU A 79 -19.62 -3.69 -7.86
C LEU A 79 -19.39 -3.42 -6.37
N ASP A 80 -18.83 -2.26 -6.02
CA ASP A 80 -18.50 -1.87 -4.64
C ASP A 80 -17.54 -2.83 -3.91
N ILE A 81 -16.73 -3.55 -4.68
CA ILE A 81 -15.67 -4.45 -4.18
C ILE A 81 -14.38 -3.68 -3.94
N ALA A 82 -14.10 -2.66 -4.76
CA ALA A 82 -12.90 -1.83 -4.62
C ALA A 82 -13.10 -0.74 -3.55
N ILE A 83 -12.01 -0.41 -2.85
CA ILE A 83 -12.02 0.62 -1.80
C ILE A 83 -12.15 2.00 -2.43
N LYS A 84 -13.25 2.70 -2.12
CA LYS A 84 -13.53 4.06 -2.59
C LYS A 84 -13.20 5.10 -1.52
N GLN A 85 -12.92 6.31 -1.97
CA GLN A 85 -12.86 7.44 -1.06
C GLN A 85 -14.26 7.75 -0.49
N SER A 86 -14.33 8.02 0.81
CA SER A 86 -15.54 8.53 1.46
C SER A 86 -15.22 9.85 2.20
N ASN A 87 -16.01 10.89 1.95
CA ASN A 87 -16.00 12.17 2.68
C ASN A 87 -14.60 12.83 2.86
N LYS A 88 -13.77 12.81 1.81
CA LYS A 88 -12.37 13.33 1.83
C LYS A 88 -11.45 12.66 2.86
N ASN A 89 -11.84 11.52 3.43
CA ASN A 89 -10.99 10.76 4.33
C ASN A 89 -9.87 10.06 3.56
N ASN A 90 -8.79 9.74 4.29
CA ASN A 90 -7.76 8.86 3.78
C ASN A 90 -8.33 7.45 3.59
N TYR A 91 -8.09 6.83 2.43
CA TYR A 91 -8.49 5.48 2.11
C TYR A 91 -7.31 4.70 1.51
N VAL A 92 -7.35 3.37 1.61
CA VAL A 92 -6.28 2.49 1.11
C VAL A 92 -6.36 2.42 -0.41
N VAL A 93 -5.35 2.95 -1.09
CA VAL A 93 -5.26 2.92 -2.56
C VAL A 93 -4.34 1.82 -3.07
N TYR A 94 -3.40 1.36 -2.25
CA TYR A 94 -2.46 0.30 -2.60
C TYR A 94 -2.08 -0.50 -1.36
N ASN A 95 -1.85 -1.80 -1.50
CA ASN A 95 -1.24 -2.64 -0.46
C ASN A 95 -0.29 -3.68 -1.06
N GLY A 96 0.61 -4.21 -0.23
CA GLY A 96 1.47 -5.31 -0.64
C GLY A 96 2.35 -5.87 0.47
N GLU A 97 3.13 -6.89 0.11
CA GLU A 97 4.23 -7.43 0.92
C GLU A 97 5.62 -6.93 0.44
N ALA A 98 6.57 -6.92 1.35
CA ALA A 98 7.96 -6.62 1.06
C ALA A 98 8.93 -7.34 2.00
N THR A 99 10.12 -7.69 1.50
CA THR A 99 11.27 -8.14 2.30
C THR A 99 12.00 -6.99 2.99
N SER A 100 11.76 -5.76 2.54
CA SER A 100 12.22 -4.54 3.20
C SER A 100 11.15 -3.45 3.05
N LEU A 101 10.43 -3.18 4.13
CA LEU A 101 9.39 -2.15 4.18
C LEU A 101 9.95 -0.77 3.83
N LYS A 102 11.08 -0.39 4.41
CA LYS A 102 11.78 0.87 4.10
C LYS A 102 12.15 1.02 2.63
N ALA A 103 12.73 -0.02 2.02
CA ALA A 103 13.08 0.01 0.60
C ALA A 103 11.82 0.17 -0.26
N ARG A 104 10.76 -0.57 0.08
CA ARG A 104 9.50 -0.53 -0.65
C ARG A 104 8.79 0.82 -0.52
N ALA A 105 8.79 1.44 0.66
CA ALA A 105 8.28 2.80 0.86
C ALA A 105 8.99 3.80 -0.06
N ARG A 106 10.32 3.77 -0.08
CA ARG A 106 11.16 4.60 -0.95
C ARG A 106 10.83 4.37 -2.42
N GLU A 107 10.67 3.12 -2.86
CA GLU A 107 10.31 2.80 -4.25
C GLU A 107 8.94 3.36 -4.64
N HIS A 108 7.92 3.24 -3.78
CA HIS A 108 6.59 3.79 -4.08
C HIS A 108 6.59 5.31 -4.20
N VAL A 109 7.46 6.01 -3.46
CA VAL A 109 7.55 7.47 -3.53
C VAL A 109 8.48 7.92 -4.65
N PHE A 110 9.74 7.49 -4.65
CA PHE A 110 10.76 8.02 -5.57
C PHE A 110 10.88 7.25 -6.88
N GLY A 111 10.23 6.09 -6.96
CA GLY A 111 10.29 5.20 -8.12
C GLY A 111 11.55 4.33 -8.13
N HIS A 112 11.46 3.20 -8.81
CA HIS A 112 12.62 2.41 -9.21
C HIS A 112 12.36 1.77 -10.58
N PRO A 113 13.32 1.78 -11.53
CA PRO A 113 13.04 1.44 -12.94
C PRO A 113 12.52 0.02 -13.20
N LYS A 114 12.70 -0.89 -12.25
CA LYS A 114 12.43 -2.34 -12.40
C LYS A 114 11.33 -2.86 -11.46
N THR A 115 10.63 -2.00 -10.73
CA THR A 115 9.65 -2.41 -9.72
C THR A 115 8.27 -1.90 -10.07
N TYR A 116 7.24 -2.66 -9.68
CA TYR A 116 5.83 -2.30 -9.76
C TYR A 116 5.43 -1.28 -8.67
N CYS A 117 6.17 -0.18 -8.59
CA CYS A 117 5.93 0.90 -7.64
C CYS A 117 5.07 2.00 -8.25
N LEU A 118 4.54 2.89 -7.40
CA LEU A 118 3.71 4.02 -7.83
C LEU A 118 4.54 5.18 -8.42
N GLY A 119 5.73 5.46 -7.86
CA GLY A 119 6.58 6.57 -8.29
C GLY A 119 5.95 7.95 -8.02
N LEU A 120 5.29 8.12 -6.87
CA LEU A 120 4.45 9.27 -6.55
C LEU A 120 5.13 10.64 -6.68
N SER A 121 6.45 10.72 -6.44
CA SER A 121 7.22 11.97 -6.55
C SER A 121 7.22 12.55 -7.97
N LYS A 122 6.87 11.76 -9.00
CA LYS A 122 6.78 12.20 -10.39
C LYS A 122 5.46 12.89 -10.73
N TYR A 123 4.48 12.90 -9.81
CA TYR A 123 3.17 13.50 -10.02
C TYR A 123 2.95 14.67 -9.07
N GLU A 124 3.53 15.84 -9.37
CA GLU A 124 3.46 17.04 -8.50
C GLU A 124 2.02 17.43 -8.14
N LYS A 125 1.07 17.24 -9.07
CA LYS A 125 -0.37 17.49 -8.81
C LYS A 125 -0.93 16.67 -7.64
N LEU A 126 -0.33 15.52 -7.34
CA LEU A 126 -0.76 14.66 -6.23
C LEU A 126 -0.16 15.07 -4.87
N HIS A 127 0.88 15.92 -4.85
CA HIS A 127 1.59 16.28 -3.61
C HIS A 127 0.74 17.14 -2.66
N ARG A 128 -0.31 17.78 -3.18
CA ARG A 128 -1.29 18.54 -2.37
C ARG A 128 -2.23 17.68 -1.53
N PHE A 129 -2.28 16.37 -1.79
CA PHE A 129 -3.08 15.44 -1.03
C PHE A 129 -2.27 14.84 0.12
N SER A 130 -2.95 14.36 1.16
CA SER A 130 -2.29 13.60 2.22
C SER A 130 -1.89 12.24 1.66
N TRP A 131 -0.68 11.80 1.98
CA TRP A 131 -0.20 10.46 1.66
C TRP A 131 0.46 9.86 2.89
N THR A 132 0.04 8.67 3.26
CA THR A 132 0.64 7.95 4.39
C THR A 132 1.10 6.57 3.96
N PHE A 133 2.25 6.16 4.48
CA PHE A 133 2.74 4.80 4.38
C PHE A 133 2.52 4.12 5.72
N HIS A 134 1.63 3.14 5.73
CA HIS A 134 1.37 2.33 6.92
C HIS A 134 2.07 0.98 6.74
N PHE A 135 2.64 0.43 7.82
CA PHE A 135 3.47 -0.77 7.73
C PHE A 135 3.42 -1.61 9.01
N ILE A 136 3.55 -2.92 8.85
CA ILE A 136 3.59 -3.88 9.95
C ILE A 136 4.67 -4.91 9.63
N ALA A 137 5.68 -5.04 10.49
CA ALA A 137 6.70 -6.07 10.33
C ALA A 137 6.17 -7.42 10.84
N ILE A 138 6.60 -8.52 10.21
CA ILE A 138 6.22 -9.88 10.64
C ILE A 138 6.66 -10.14 12.08
N SER A 139 7.82 -9.63 12.48
CA SER A 139 8.35 -9.76 13.83
C SER A 139 7.42 -9.22 14.91
N ASP A 140 6.53 -8.31 14.53
CA ASP A 140 5.66 -7.59 15.45
C ASP A 140 4.30 -8.30 15.59
N LEU A 141 4.04 -9.36 14.82
CA LEU A 141 2.80 -10.14 14.88
C LEU A 141 2.93 -11.36 15.78
N ASP A 142 2.11 -11.42 16.82
CA ASP A 142 2.07 -12.52 17.78
C ASP A 142 1.67 -13.83 17.11
N CYS A 143 0.73 -13.78 16.15
CA CYS A 143 0.30 -14.96 15.39
C CYS A 143 1.45 -15.62 14.60
N LEU A 144 2.53 -14.88 14.30
CA LEU A 144 3.65 -15.34 13.48
C LEU A 144 4.94 -15.60 14.25
N LYS A 145 5.02 -15.28 15.54
CA LYS A 145 6.23 -15.47 16.37
C LYS A 145 6.78 -16.90 16.36
N LYS A 146 5.93 -17.90 16.11
CA LYS A 146 6.30 -19.33 16.06
C LYS A 146 6.81 -19.79 14.69
N ILE A 147 6.65 -18.96 13.65
CA ILE A 147 7.14 -19.27 12.32
C ILE A 147 8.58 -18.79 12.24
N LYS A 148 9.50 -19.75 12.13
CA LYS A 148 10.94 -19.46 12.09
C LYS A 148 11.40 -18.86 10.76
N ASP A 149 10.65 -19.07 9.69
CA ASP A 149 11.03 -18.66 8.34
C ASP A 149 10.06 -17.64 7.73
N ASP A 150 10.66 -16.62 7.13
CA ASP A 150 9.96 -15.64 6.32
C ASP A 150 9.35 -16.29 5.06
N ASN A 151 8.08 -16.72 5.16
CA ASN A 151 7.41 -17.45 4.09
C ASN A 151 6.62 -16.51 3.17
N LYS A 152 7.12 -16.34 1.94
CA LYS A 152 6.45 -15.53 0.90
C LYS A 152 5.01 -15.96 0.61
N LEU A 153 4.72 -17.26 0.58
CA LEU A 153 3.36 -17.76 0.33
C LEU A 153 2.40 -17.32 1.45
N LEU A 154 2.86 -17.34 2.70
CA LEU A 154 2.07 -16.84 3.82
C LEU A 154 1.80 -15.34 3.67
N ARG A 155 2.81 -14.54 3.28
CA ARG A 155 2.63 -13.10 3.04
C ARG A 155 1.58 -12.81 1.99
N ILE A 156 1.63 -13.54 0.88
CA ILE A 156 0.64 -13.45 -0.19
C ILE A 156 -0.74 -13.88 0.31
N ALA A 157 -0.85 -15.00 1.03
CA ALA A 157 -2.13 -15.49 1.54
C ALA A 157 -2.80 -14.49 2.49
N VAL A 158 -2.02 -13.88 3.38
CA VAL A 158 -2.49 -12.82 4.28
C VAL A 158 -2.90 -11.57 3.52
N GLU A 159 -2.11 -11.13 2.54
CA GLU A 159 -2.43 -9.98 1.68
C GLU A 159 -3.76 -10.19 0.93
N GLN A 160 -3.94 -11.36 0.30
CA GLN A 160 -5.18 -11.68 -0.42
C GLN A 160 -6.38 -11.82 0.53
N GLY A 161 -6.18 -12.46 1.68
CA GLY A 161 -7.23 -12.57 2.70
C GLY A 161 -7.66 -11.21 3.24
N TRP A 162 -6.72 -10.28 3.41
CA TRP A 162 -7.04 -8.90 3.77
C TRP A 162 -7.87 -8.20 2.69
N ARG A 163 -7.51 -8.33 1.41
CA ARG A 163 -8.28 -7.75 0.28
C ARG A 163 -9.69 -8.34 0.18
N ALA A 164 -9.84 -9.63 0.43
CA ALA A 164 -11.14 -10.29 0.43
C ALA A 164 -12.06 -9.77 1.56
N LYS A 165 -11.48 -9.36 2.70
CA LYS A 165 -12.22 -8.83 3.85
C LYS A 165 -12.53 -7.33 3.71
N ASN A 166 -11.56 -6.53 3.28
CA ASN A 166 -11.60 -5.07 3.36
C ASN A 166 -11.85 -4.37 2.00
N GLY A 167 -11.86 -5.14 0.92
CA GLY A 167 -12.01 -4.64 -0.44
C GLY A 167 -10.68 -4.52 -1.18
N TRP A 168 -10.78 -4.34 -2.50
CA TRP A 168 -9.63 -4.26 -3.40
C TRP A 168 -9.09 -2.83 -3.49
N PRO A 169 -7.81 -2.56 -3.16
CA PRO A 169 -7.25 -1.23 -3.35
C PRO A 169 -7.18 -0.87 -4.84
N ILE A 170 -7.64 0.32 -5.20
CA ILE A 170 -7.88 0.71 -6.60
C ILE A 170 -6.61 0.76 -7.47
N LEU A 171 -5.43 0.85 -6.87
CA LEU A 171 -4.14 0.87 -7.57
C LEU A 171 -3.42 -0.49 -7.56
N CYS A 172 -4.03 -1.54 -6.98
CA CYS A 172 -3.51 -2.90 -7.08
C CYS A 172 -3.99 -3.56 -8.38
N LYS A 173 -3.07 -4.18 -9.12
CA LYS A 173 -3.41 -4.99 -10.30
C LYS A 173 -4.08 -6.29 -9.88
N LYS A 174 -5.16 -6.67 -10.57
CA LYS A 174 -5.80 -7.98 -10.50
C LYS A 174 -4.83 -9.10 -10.89
#